data_AF-A0A3M7A2L7-F1
#
_entry.id   AF-A0A3M7A2L7-F1
#
_cell.length_a   1.000
_cell.length_b   1.000
_cell.length_c   1.000
_cell.angle_alpha   90.00
_cell.angle_beta   90.00
_cell.angle_gamma   90.00
#
_symmetry.space_group_name_H-M   'P 1'
#
loop_
_entity.id
_entity.type
_entity.pdbx_description
1 polymer ?
#
loop_
_entity_poly.entity_id
_entity_poly.type
_entity_poly.pdbx_seq_one_letter_code
_entity_poly.pdbx_strand_id
1 'polypeptide(L)'
;MREAMSAIVAPLSQVDLENKLIAWDNFEQLIEQLDNANNMEPMGLWQPLIQQLESEIADCRAMAAWCCSTAVQNNVKSQERLQALGGVSKLAKQAVQDEDKTARKKAVNALSSHVRNFQPGLDELESALPDTVWKRKGLEAGDMDSVDELIQTLRDQAAREGA
;
A
#
# COMPACT_ATOMS: atom_id res chain seq x y z
N MET A 1 0.61 -5.14 18.00
CA MET A 1 0.91 -5.49 16.58
C MET A 1 0.65 -6.96 16.26
N ARG A 2 1.27 -7.94 16.95
CA ARG A 2 1.04 -9.38 16.63
C ARG A 2 -0.43 -9.81 16.78
N GLU A 3 -1.07 -9.41 17.87
CA GLU A 3 -2.48 -9.76 18.14
C GLU A 3 -3.41 -9.23 17.05
N ALA A 4 -3.22 -7.97 16.65
CA ALA A 4 -3.97 -7.37 15.55
C ALA A 4 -3.74 -8.15 14.24
N MET A 5 -2.48 -8.47 13.91
CA MET A 5 -2.17 -9.28 12.71
C MET A 5 -2.81 -10.67 12.77
N SER A 6 -2.82 -11.33 13.93
CA SER A 6 -3.48 -12.63 14.12
C SER A 6 -4.97 -12.55 13.81
N ALA A 7 -5.66 -11.51 14.26
CA ALA A 7 -7.07 -11.29 13.94
C ALA A 7 -7.30 -10.96 12.45
N ILE A 8 -6.41 -10.15 11.86
CA ILE A 8 -6.43 -9.79 10.44
C ILE A 8 -6.34 -11.03 9.53
N VAL A 9 -5.45 -11.99 9.83
CA VAL A 9 -5.23 -13.17 8.99
C VAL A 9 -6.13 -14.37 9.31
N ALA A 10 -6.88 -14.32 10.42
CA ALA A 10 -7.80 -15.40 10.78
C ALA A 10 -8.89 -15.61 9.70
N PRO A 11 -9.45 -16.81 9.52
CA PRO A 11 -10.60 -16.99 8.65
C PRO A 11 -11.85 -16.28 9.22
N LEU A 12 -12.80 -15.90 8.36
CA LEU A 12 -14.06 -15.26 8.77
C LEU A 12 -14.91 -16.11 9.72
N SER A 13 -14.70 -17.43 9.74
CA SER A 13 -15.35 -18.34 10.69
C SER A 13 -14.84 -18.21 12.13
N GLN A 14 -13.71 -17.52 12.35
CA GLN A 14 -13.11 -17.29 13.67
C GLN A 14 -13.18 -15.82 14.08
N VAL A 15 -12.98 -14.91 13.14
CA VAL A 15 -13.05 -13.45 13.36
C VAL A 15 -13.89 -12.87 12.23
N ASP A 16 -15.07 -12.36 12.56
CA ASP A 16 -15.95 -11.72 11.59
C ASP A 16 -15.33 -10.42 11.01
N LEU A 17 -15.97 -9.87 9.98
CA LEU A 17 -15.45 -8.70 9.28
C LEU A 17 -15.37 -7.47 10.20
N GLU A 18 -16.35 -7.25 11.07
CA GLU A 18 -16.35 -6.10 11.99
C GLU A 18 -15.12 -6.13 12.91
N ASN A 19 -14.86 -7.29 13.54
CA ASN A 19 -13.70 -7.45 14.41
C ASN A 19 -12.37 -7.41 13.63
N LYS A 20 -12.35 -7.82 12.36
CA LYS A 20 -11.19 -7.63 11.49
C LYS A 20 -10.90 -6.16 11.22
N LEU A 21 -11.92 -5.35 10.97
CA LEU A 21 -11.74 -3.92 10.70
C LEU A 21 -11.24 -3.18 11.95
N ILE A 22 -11.74 -3.56 13.13
CA ILE A 22 -11.17 -3.08 14.40
C ILE A 22 -9.69 -3.47 14.53
N ALA A 23 -9.33 -4.71 14.16
CA ALA A 23 -7.94 -5.14 14.19
C ALA A 23 -7.06 -4.38 13.18
N TRP A 24 -7.59 -4.04 12.00
CA TRP A 24 -6.91 -3.19 11.03
C TRP A 24 -6.61 -1.80 11.58
N ASP A 25 -7.62 -1.13 12.15
CA ASP A 25 -7.45 0.20 12.74
C ASP A 25 -6.43 0.19 13.88
N ASN A 26 -6.51 -0.83 14.76
CA ASN A 26 -5.54 -1.01 15.84
C ASN A 26 -4.12 -1.27 15.33
N PHE A 27 -3.98 -2.05 14.25
CA PHE A 27 -2.67 -2.30 13.66
C PHE A 27 -2.09 -1.02 13.07
N GLU A 28 -2.91 -0.26 12.35
CA GLU A 28 -2.51 0.97 11.68
C GLU A 28 -2.05 2.05 12.68
N GLN A 29 -2.82 2.31 13.72
CA GLN A 29 -2.45 3.25 14.79
C GLN A 29 -1.09 2.91 15.44
N LEU A 30 -0.77 1.62 15.59
CA LEU A 30 0.51 1.22 16.16
C LEU A 30 1.67 1.52 15.22
N ILE A 31 1.50 1.33 13.91
CA ILE A 31 2.56 1.54 12.91
C ILE A 31 2.68 2.99 12.43
N GLU A 32 1.81 3.90 12.87
CA GLU A 32 2.05 5.35 12.79
C GLU A 32 3.36 5.75 13.51
N GLN A 33 3.73 5.01 14.57
CA GLN A 33 5.04 5.15 15.19
C GLN A 33 6.13 4.45 14.34
N LEU A 34 7.10 5.22 13.85
CA LEU A 34 8.20 4.72 13.01
C LEU A 34 8.96 3.52 13.60
N ASP A 35 9.19 3.50 14.92
CA ASP A 35 9.86 2.38 15.58
C ASP A 35 9.04 1.08 15.46
N ASN A 36 7.71 1.17 15.59
CA ASN A 36 6.82 0.01 15.44
C ASN A 36 6.77 -0.44 13.98
N ALA A 37 6.66 0.50 13.04
CA ALA A 37 6.71 0.19 11.61
C ALA A 37 8.01 -0.56 11.25
N ASN A 38 9.14 -0.08 11.76
CA ASN A 38 10.45 -0.70 11.56
C ASN A 38 10.59 -2.07 12.24
N ASN A 39 9.85 -2.30 13.34
CA ASN A 39 9.80 -3.59 14.03
C ASN A 39 8.90 -4.61 13.34
N MET A 40 8.09 -4.24 12.35
CA MET A 40 7.32 -5.22 11.56
C MET A 40 8.22 -6.26 10.90
N GLU A 41 9.42 -5.88 10.48
CA GLU A 41 10.36 -6.79 9.82
C GLU A 41 10.89 -7.90 10.73
N PRO A 42 11.56 -7.62 11.86
CA PRO A 42 11.98 -8.66 12.79
C PRO A 42 10.79 -9.43 13.39
N MET A 43 9.57 -8.87 13.33
CA MET A 43 8.36 -9.55 13.76
C MET A 43 7.73 -10.44 12.68
N GLY A 44 8.19 -10.38 11.42
CA GLY A 44 7.64 -11.15 10.30
C GLY A 44 6.26 -10.69 9.85
N LEU A 45 5.91 -9.41 10.05
CA LEU A 45 4.56 -8.88 9.81
C LEU A 45 4.37 -8.29 8.41
N TRP A 46 5.43 -8.01 7.66
CA TRP A 46 5.32 -7.48 6.31
C TRP A 46 4.68 -8.46 5.32
N GLN A 47 5.11 -9.73 5.34
CA GLN A 47 4.55 -10.76 4.45
C GLN A 47 3.03 -10.93 4.62
N PRO A 48 2.49 -11.15 5.84
CA PRO A 48 1.05 -11.28 6.01
C PRO A 48 0.31 -9.98 5.67
N LEU A 49 0.90 -8.80 5.93
CA LEU A 49 0.32 -7.52 5.51
C LEU A 49 0.18 -7.43 3.98
N ILE A 50 1.27 -7.70 3.25
CA ILE A 50 1.29 -7.60 1.77
C ILE A 50 0.37 -8.63 1.12
N GLN A 51 0.24 -9.83 1.71
CA GLN A 51 -0.72 -10.84 1.22
C GLN A 51 -2.17 -10.35 1.27
N GLN A 52 -2.52 -9.48 2.22
CA GLN A 52 -3.89 -8.95 2.32
C GLN A 52 -4.25 -7.95 1.19
N LEU A 53 -3.28 -7.44 0.42
CA LEU A 53 -3.55 -6.67 -0.81
C LEU A 53 -4.29 -7.49 -1.87
N GLU A 54 -4.28 -8.82 -1.75
CA GLU A 54 -4.96 -9.75 -2.66
C GLU A 54 -6.15 -10.46 -2.00
N SER A 55 -6.61 -9.96 -0.85
CA SER A 55 -7.78 -10.50 -0.16
C SER A 55 -9.02 -10.48 -1.06
N GLU A 56 -9.88 -11.50 -0.96
CA GLU A 56 -11.18 -11.49 -1.64
C GLU A 56 -12.12 -10.39 -1.08
N ILE A 57 -11.84 -9.91 0.13
CA ILE A 57 -12.64 -8.88 0.81
C ILE A 57 -12.06 -7.50 0.48
N ALA A 58 -12.84 -6.66 -0.20
CA ALA A 58 -12.44 -5.32 -0.63
C ALA A 58 -11.93 -4.45 0.54
N ASP A 59 -12.63 -4.45 1.68
CA ASP A 59 -12.20 -3.66 2.85
C ASP A 59 -10.84 -4.13 3.38
N CYS A 60 -10.53 -5.43 3.32
CA CYS A 60 -9.21 -5.93 3.73
C CYS A 60 -8.11 -5.47 2.78
N ARG A 61 -8.36 -5.46 1.45
CA ARG A 61 -7.41 -4.91 0.47
C ARG A 61 -7.18 -3.42 0.68
N ALA A 62 -8.25 -2.67 0.96
CA ALA A 62 -8.18 -1.24 1.24
C ALA A 62 -7.37 -0.94 2.51
N MET A 63 -7.61 -1.69 3.60
CA MET A 63 -6.90 -1.52 4.87
C MET A 63 -5.45 -2.01 4.83
N ALA A 64 -5.16 -3.07 4.06
CA ALA A 64 -3.78 -3.49 3.81
C ALA A 64 -2.99 -2.39 3.10
N ALA A 65 -3.55 -1.80 2.03
CA ALA A 65 -2.93 -0.68 1.34
C ALA A 65 -2.79 0.55 2.26
N TRP A 66 -3.78 0.82 3.12
CA TRP A 66 -3.70 1.88 4.11
C TRP A 66 -2.54 1.68 5.08
N CYS A 67 -2.40 0.49 5.67
CA CYS A 67 -1.31 0.18 6.57
C CYS A 67 0.06 0.24 5.87
N CYS A 68 0.16 -0.20 4.61
CA CYS A 68 1.37 0.00 3.80
C CYS A 68 1.70 1.48 3.64
N SER A 69 0.72 2.35 3.35
CA SER A 69 0.91 3.80 3.26
C SER A 69 1.47 4.37 4.56
N THR A 70 0.85 4.04 5.69
CA THR A 70 1.25 4.54 7.02
C THR A 70 2.68 4.10 7.37
N ALA A 71 3.01 2.81 7.16
CA ALA A 71 4.32 2.28 7.50
C ALA A 71 5.49 2.91 6.73
N VAL A 72 5.28 3.24 5.45
CA VAL A 72 6.34 3.73 4.54
C VAL A 72 6.46 5.25 4.52
N GLN A 73 5.48 5.99 5.03
CA GLN A 73 5.46 7.45 4.97
C GLN A 73 6.70 8.04 5.67
N ASN A 74 7.54 8.72 4.89
CA ASN A 74 8.81 9.30 5.34
C ASN A 74 9.72 8.28 6.07
N ASN A 75 9.66 7.00 5.67
CA ASN A 75 10.39 5.92 6.32
C ASN A 75 11.11 5.02 5.30
N VAL A 76 12.36 5.36 5.00
CA VAL A 76 13.20 4.64 4.02
C VAL A 76 13.32 3.15 4.33
N LYS A 77 13.48 2.76 5.60
CA LYS A 77 13.62 1.36 5.98
C LYS A 77 12.34 0.55 5.66
N SER A 78 11.17 1.14 5.89
CA SER A 78 9.90 0.53 5.51
C SER A 78 9.67 0.56 4.00
N GLN A 79 10.07 1.63 3.31
CA GLN A 79 10.02 1.72 1.84
C GLN A 79 10.83 0.58 1.21
N GLU A 80 12.10 0.44 1.58
CA GLU A 80 12.98 -0.65 1.15
C GLU A 80 12.34 -2.02 1.40
N ARG A 81 11.70 -2.20 2.56
CA ARG A 81 11.14 -3.51 2.89
C ARG A 81 9.88 -3.84 2.09
N LEU A 82 8.96 -2.88 1.95
CA LEU A 82 7.79 -3.05 1.09
C LEU A 82 8.21 -3.39 -0.35
N GLN A 83 9.22 -2.69 -0.86
CA GLN A 83 9.76 -2.90 -2.20
C GLN A 83 10.36 -4.30 -2.36
N ALA A 84 11.26 -4.70 -1.45
CA ALA A 84 11.93 -5.99 -1.49
C ALA A 84 10.98 -7.20 -1.44
N LEU A 85 9.74 -7.00 -0.99
CA LEU A 85 8.69 -8.03 -0.92
C LEU A 85 7.67 -7.93 -2.07
N GLY A 86 7.95 -7.12 -3.09
CA GLY A 86 7.08 -6.96 -4.26
C GLY A 86 5.80 -6.19 -3.99
N GLY A 87 5.76 -5.40 -2.90
CA GLY A 87 4.59 -4.63 -2.52
C GLY A 87 4.23 -3.53 -3.53
N VAL A 88 5.22 -2.90 -4.16
CA VAL A 88 5.00 -1.84 -5.15
C VAL A 88 4.23 -2.36 -6.35
N SER A 89 4.67 -3.50 -6.91
CA SER A 89 3.97 -4.16 -8.03
C SER A 89 2.53 -4.54 -7.69
N LYS A 90 2.26 -5.03 -6.48
CA LYS A 90 0.89 -5.36 -6.03
C LYS A 90 0.03 -4.10 -5.86
N LEU A 91 0.56 -3.05 -5.25
CA LEU A 91 -0.14 -1.77 -5.08
C LEU A 91 -0.40 -1.08 -6.43
N ALA A 92 0.53 -1.12 -7.37
CA ALA A 92 0.34 -0.60 -8.73
C ALA A 92 -0.79 -1.34 -9.46
N LYS A 93 -0.80 -2.67 -9.39
CA LYS A 93 -1.91 -3.48 -9.91
C LYS A 93 -3.23 -3.11 -9.24
N GLN A 94 -3.27 -3.05 -7.91
CA GLN A 94 -4.48 -2.70 -7.15
C GLN A 94 -5.00 -1.29 -7.50
N ALA A 95 -4.11 -0.30 -7.63
CA ALA A 95 -4.49 1.06 -8.00
C ALA A 95 -5.17 1.15 -9.38
N VAL A 96 -4.77 0.29 -10.31
CA VAL A 96 -5.21 0.30 -11.71
C VAL A 96 -6.40 -0.62 -11.97
N GLN A 97 -6.45 -1.79 -11.30
CA GLN A 97 -7.30 -2.93 -11.69
C GLN A 97 -8.26 -3.40 -10.60
N ASP A 98 -8.18 -2.91 -9.36
CA ASP A 98 -9.11 -3.34 -8.32
C ASP A 98 -10.53 -2.87 -8.65
N GLU A 99 -11.53 -3.74 -8.49
CA GLU A 99 -12.93 -3.43 -8.75
C GLU A 99 -13.48 -2.42 -7.73
N ASP A 100 -12.97 -2.46 -6.49
CA ASP A 100 -13.40 -1.56 -5.42
C ASP A 100 -12.67 -0.22 -5.46
N LYS A 101 -13.47 0.86 -5.50
CA LYS A 101 -12.99 2.24 -5.59
C LYS A 101 -12.16 2.66 -4.38
N THR A 102 -12.51 2.19 -3.18
CA THR A 102 -11.79 2.53 -1.95
C THR A 102 -10.43 1.83 -1.94
N ALA A 103 -10.38 0.56 -2.33
CA ALA A 103 -9.15 -0.20 -2.48
C ALA A 103 -8.20 0.44 -3.50
N ARG A 104 -8.70 0.88 -4.67
CA ARG A 104 -7.89 1.64 -5.64
C ARG A 104 -7.29 2.90 -5.01
N LYS A 105 -8.12 3.74 -4.37
CA LYS A 105 -7.67 5.00 -3.77
C LYS A 105 -6.63 4.81 -2.66
N LYS A 106 -6.82 3.80 -1.80
CA LYS A 106 -5.86 3.49 -0.74
C LYS A 106 -4.54 2.98 -1.30
N ALA A 107 -4.57 2.19 -2.38
CA ALA A 107 -3.35 1.78 -3.08
C ALA A 107 -2.59 3.00 -3.66
N VAL A 108 -3.30 3.97 -4.26
CA VAL A 108 -2.67 5.21 -4.74
C VAL A 108 -2.04 6.02 -3.60
N ASN A 109 -2.70 6.09 -2.44
CA ASN A 109 -2.12 6.74 -1.26
C ASN A 109 -0.82 6.04 -0.81
N ALA A 110 -0.82 4.71 -0.79
CA ALA A 110 0.37 3.93 -0.44
C ALA A 110 1.53 4.18 -1.41
N LEU A 111 1.25 4.20 -2.71
CA LEU A 111 2.24 4.53 -3.73
C LEU A 111 2.77 5.96 -3.57
N SER A 112 1.88 6.93 -3.31
CA SER A 112 2.27 8.32 -3.03
C SER A 112 3.19 8.44 -1.82
N SER A 113 2.91 7.72 -0.73
CA SER A 113 3.80 7.69 0.44
C SER A 113 5.12 6.98 0.14
N HIS A 114 5.07 5.94 -0.69
CA HIS A 114 6.21 5.09 -0.99
C HIS A 114 7.26 5.76 -1.88
N VAL A 115 6.86 6.49 -2.92
CA VAL A 115 7.82 7.00 -3.93
C VAL A 115 8.47 8.34 -3.57
N ARG A 116 7.89 9.10 -2.64
CA ARG A 116 8.41 10.43 -2.28
C ARG A 116 9.78 10.30 -1.61
N ASN A 117 10.76 11.03 -2.15
CA ASN A 117 12.17 10.99 -1.72
C ASN A 117 12.78 9.57 -1.74
N PHE A 118 12.23 8.65 -2.52
CA PHE A 118 12.71 7.26 -2.59
C PHE A 118 12.76 6.78 -4.05
N GLN A 119 13.89 7.06 -4.70
CA GLN A 119 14.11 6.77 -6.12
C GLN A 119 13.88 5.30 -6.51
N PRO A 120 14.39 4.29 -5.75
CA PRO A 120 14.19 2.89 -6.13
C PRO A 120 12.72 2.48 -6.21
N GLY A 121 11.87 3.04 -5.35
CA GLY A 121 10.44 2.80 -5.37
C GLY A 121 9.73 3.50 -6.51
N LEU A 122 10.18 4.70 -6.89
CA LEU A 122 9.66 5.43 -8.05
C LEU A 122 9.99 4.67 -9.34
N ASP A 123 11.22 4.23 -9.52
CA ASP A 123 11.66 3.45 -10.69
C ASP A 123 10.85 2.16 -10.86
N GLU A 124 10.59 1.46 -9.74
CA GLU A 124 9.75 0.26 -9.77
C GLU A 124 8.29 0.59 -10.10
N LEU A 125 7.73 1.65 -9.52
CA LEU A 125 6.37 2.09 -9.85
C LEU A 125 6.24 2.43 -11.34
N GLU A 126 7.18 3.20 -11.88
CA GLU A 126 7.20 3.51 -13.32
C GLU A 126 7.25 2.23 -14.15
N SER A 127 8.03 1.24 -13.75
CA SER A 127 8.14 -0.04 -14.44
C SER A 127 6.88 -0.91 -14.32
N ALA A 128 6.17 -0.83 -13.19
CA ALA A 128 4.98 -1.63 -12.91
C ALA A 128 3.70 -1.09 -13.57
N LEU A 129 3.66 0.22 -13.87
CA LEU A 129 2.49 0.84 -14.50
C LEU A 129 2.42 0.55 -16.00
N PRO A 130 1.23 0.24 -16.54
CA PRO A 130 1.06 0.09 -17.98
C PRO A 130 1.17 1.45 -18.68
N ASP A 131 1.68 1.45 -19.91
CA ASP A 131 1.80 2.65 -20.75
C ASP A 131 0.46 3.34 -21.05
N THR A 132 -0.67 2.66 -20.89
CA THR A 132 -2.00 3.28 -20.99
C THR A 132 -2.31 4.22 -19.82
N VAL A 133 -1.58 4.07 -18.71
CA VAL A 133 -1.73 4.87 -17.48
C VAL A 133 -0.60 5.89 -17.36
N TRP A 134 0.67 5.44 -17.49
CA TRP A 134 1.83 6.32 -17.36
C TRP A 134 2.96 5.93 -18.32
N LYS A 135 3.26 6.81 -19.29
CA LYS A 135 4.28 6.56 -20.33
C LYS A 135 5.64 7.16 -20.05
N ARG A 136 5.70 8.22 -19.23
CA ARG A 136 6.98 8.85 -18.87
C ARG A 136 7.80 7.87 -18.03
N LYS A 137 9.12 7.97 -18.14
CA LYS A 137 10.12 7.19 -17.41
C LYS A 137 11.26 8.11 -16.99
N GLY A 138 11.99 7.74 -15.94
CA GLY A 138 13.15 8.48 -15.46
C GLY A 138 12.74 9.75 -14.69
N LEU A 139 11.66 9.65 -13.92
CA LEU A 139 11.28 10.71 -12.98
C LEU A 139 12.27 10.70 -11.80
N GLU A 140 12.60 11.87 -11.29
CA GLU A 140 13.44 12.02 -10.09
C GLU A 140 12.55 12.16 -8.86
N ALA A 141 12.75 11.33 -7.83
CA ALA A 141 11.92 11.30 -6.63
C ALA A 141 12.04 12.55 -5.75
N GLY A 142 13.05 13.39 -6.01
CA GLY A 142 13.20 14.72 -5.44
C GLY A 142 12.50 15.84 -6.22
N ASP A 143 12.08 15.58 -7.47
CA ASP A 143 11.22 16.47 -8.25
C ASP A 143 9.76 16.22 -7.88
N MET A 144 9.32 16.93 -6.84
CA MET A 144 7.99 16.76 -6.28
C MET A 144 6.87 17.12 -7.26
N ASP A 145 7.09 18.03 -8.20
CA ASP A 145 6.08 18.42 -9.19
C ASP A 145 5.83 17.24 -10.16
N SER A 146 6.90 16.61 -10.65
CA SER A 146 6.79 15.42 -11.50
C SER A 146 6.16 14.23 -10.76
N VAL A 147 6.54 14.01 -9.50
CA VAL A 147 5.93 12.96 -8.67
C VAL A 147 4.45 13.23 -8.44
N ASP A 148 4.06 14.47 -8.17
CA ASP A 148 2.67 14.86 -7.96
C ASP A 148 1.83 14.68 -9.23
N GLU A 149 2.37 14.93 -10.42
CA GLU A 149 1.70 14.66 -11.69
C GLU A 149 1.41 13.16 -11.90
N LEU A 150 2.39 12.30 -11.63
CA LEU A 150 2.22 10.84 -11.68
C LEU A 150 1.13 10.39 -10.70
N ILE A 151 1.23 10.82 -9.44
CA ILE A 151 0.27 10.43 -8.40
C ILE A 151 -1.12 10.98 -8.71
N GLN A 152 -1.24 12.19 -9.25
CA GLN A 152 -2.52 12.76 -9.61
C GLN A 152 -3.17 11.99 -10.76
N THR A 153 -2.40 11.55 -11.75
CA THR A 153 -2.88 10.65 -12.83
C THR A 153 -3.49 9.38 -12.25
N LEU A 154 -2.82 8.75 -11.27
CA LEU A 154 -3.35 7.57 -10.59
C LEU A 154 -4.60 7.87 -9.76
N ARG A 155 -4.67 9.02 -9.08
CA ARG A 155 -5.86 9.45 -8.31
C ARG A 155 -7.07 9.62 -9.23
N ASP A 156 -6.88 10.27 -10.36
CA ASP A 156 -7.95 10.53 -11.34
C ASP A 156 -8.48 9.21 -11.91
N GLN A 157 -7.60 8.25 -12.19
CA GLN A 157 -8.00 6.92 -12.61
C GLN A 157 -8.73 6.14 -11.51
N ALA A 158 -8.20 6.13 -10.28
CA ALA A 158 -8.80 5.45 -9.15
C ALA A 158 -10.21 5.99 -8.82
N ALA A 159 -10.47 7.27 -9.12
CA ALA A 159 -11.75 7.93 -8.90
C ALA A 159 -12.86 7.53 -9.90
N ARG A 160 -12.51 6.98 -11.07
CA ARG A 160 -13.48 6.56 -12.10
C ARG A 160 -14.37 5.43 -11.58
N GLU A 161 -15.63 5.44 -11.99
CA GLU A 161 -16.58 4.37 -11.72
C GLU A 161 -16.50 3.31 -12.81
N GLY A 162 -16.61 2.02 -12.45
CA GLY A 162 -16.63 0.90 -13.41
C GLY A 162 -15.30 0.62 -14.12
N ALA A 163 -14.17 0.81 -13.41
CA ALA A 163 -12.85 0.37 -13.89
C ALA A 163 -12.70 -1.16 -13.83
#